data_AF-A0A7R7XIA5-F1
#
_entry.id   AF-A0A7R7XIA5-F1
#
_cell.length_a   1.000
_cell.length_b   1.000
_cell.length_c   1.000
_cell.angle_alpha   90.00
_cell.angle_beta   90.00
_cell.angle_gamma   90.00
#
_symmetry.space_group_name_H-M   'P 1'
#
loop_
_entity.id
_entity.type
_entity.pdbx_description
1 polymer ?
#
loop_
_entity_poly.entity_id
_entity_poly.type
_entity_poly.pdbx_seq_one_letter_code
_entity_poly.pdbx_strand_id
1 'polypeptide(L)'
;MSLFRTVPTAGDFSPLFRLLDDYDTHRSTKSQNTVRSFAPRFDVRESNDAYHLDGELPGIPQNNIDIEFTDPQTLVIKGRAEREYQSANADQQARVETESPTPDEESEVTKVSGEKRVSTTKTSNKPRYWVSERSVGEFQRTFNFPTRVNQDDVKANLNNGILSLVVPKAAPPTSKKITIQ
;
A
#
# COMPACT_ATOMS: atom_id res chain seq x y z
N MET A 1 47.65 25.93 -17.03
CA MET A 1 46.95 24.79 -17.64
C MET A 1 46.65 23.77 -16.56
N SER A 2 45.39 23.57 -16.21
CA SER A 2 44.94 22.37 -15.49
C SER A 2 43.52 22.06 -15.96
N LEU A 3 43.40 20.97 -16.72
CA LEU A 3 42.17 20.48 -17.32
C LEU A 3 41.61 19.40 -16.38
N PHE A 4 40.67 19.77 -15.51
CA PHE A 4 39.85 18.77 -14.83
C PHE A 4 38.58 18.56 -15.66
N ARG A 5 38.49 17.37 -16.26
CA ARG A 5 37.34 16.88 -17.02
C ARG A 5 36.41 16.16 -16.04
N THR A 6 35.29 16.78 -15.70
CA THR A 6 34.22 16.14 -14.93
C THR A 6 33.49 15.15 -15.84
N VAL A 7 33.49 13.88 -15.46
CA VAL A 7 32.72 12.81 -16.11
C VAL A 7 31.33 12.78 -15.47
N PRO A 8 30.22 12.80 -16.23
CA PRO A 8 28.88 12.64 -15.68
C PRO A 8 28.64 11.18 -15.29
N THR A 9 28.26 10.93 -14.03
CA THR A 9 27.81 9.64 -13.52
C THR A 9 26.40 9.38 -14.05
N ALA A 10 26.22 8.31 -14.82
CA ALA A 10 24.90 7.86 -15.24
C ALA A 10 24.14 7.29 -14.02
N GLY A 11 23.20 8.06 -13.47
CA GLY A 11 22.41 7.66 -12.31
C GLY A 11 21.40 8.69 -11.78
N ASP A 12 21.23 9.85 -12.42
CA ASP A 12 20.25 10.87 -12.00
C ASP A 12 18.82 10.53 -12.49
N PHE A 13 18.24 9.44 -11.97
CA PHE A 13 16.82 9.12 -12.15
C PHE A 13 15.97 9.39 -10.90
N SER A 14 16.56 9.96 -9.85
CA SER A 14 15.89 10.52 -8.66
C SER A 14 14.62 11.35 -8.96
N PRO A 15 14.56 12.19 -10.01
CA PRO A 15 13.33 12.93 -10.33
C PRO A 15 12.20 12.08 -10.94
N LEU A 16 12.49 10.94 -11.57
CA LEU A 16 11.44 10.04 -12.09
C LEU A 16 10.78 9.22 -10.98
N PHE A 17 11.55 8.81 -9.96
CA PHE A 17 11.00 8.09 -8.82
C PHE A 17 10.02 8.94 -8.01
N ARG A 18 10.29 10.24 -7.89
CA ARG A 18 9.32 11.20 -7.31
C ARG A 18 8.05 11.32 -8.14
N LEU A 19 8.18 11.34 -9.47
CA LEU A 19 7.04 11.48 -10.38
C LEU A 19 6.09 10.26 -10.33
N LEU A 20 6.63 9.06 -10.18
CA LEU A 20 5.83 7.84 -10.09
C LEU A 20 5.14 7.71 -8.71
N ASP A 21 5.81 8.14 -7.64
CA ASP A 21 5.24 8.21 -6.28
C ASP A 21 4.12 9.29 -6.19
N ASP A 22 4.32 10.43 -6.86
CA ASP A 22 3.27 11.43 -7.03
C ASP A 22 2.10 10.89 -7.88
N TYR A 23 2.32 10.14 -8.95
CA TYR A 23 1.21 9.62 -9.76
C TYR A 23 0.29 8.65 -8.98
N ASP A 24 0.86 7.78 -8.15
CA ASP A 24 0.09 6.83 -7.33
C ASP A 24 -0.73 7.56 -6.25
N THR A 25 -0.12 8.53 -5.56
CA THR A 25 -0.82 9.38 -4.59
C THR A 25 -1.95 10.22 -5.24
N HIS A 26 -1.76 10.70 -6.48
CA HIS A 26 -2.76 11.51 -7.18
C HIS A 26 -3.95 10.70 -7.75
N ARG A 27 -3.79 9.39 -8.02
CA ARG A 27 -4.91 8.54 -8.47
C ARG A 27 -5.94 8.26 -7.38
N SER A 28 -5.56 8.41 -6.10
CA SER A 28 -6.46 8.25 -4.94
C SER A 28 -7.52 9.36 -4.81
N THR A 29 -7.35 10.50 -5.49
CA THR A 29 -8.20 11.69 -5.27
C THR A 29 -9.44 11.77 -6.16
N LYS A 30 -9.60 10.90 -7.16
CA LYS A 30 -10.68 10.99 -8.17
C LYS A 30 -11.76 9.90 -8.10
N SER A 31 -11.71 8.98 -7.14
CA SER A 31 -12.71 7.91 -7.02
C SER A 31 -13.48 8.02 -5.71
N GLN A 32 -14.75 8.40 -5.81
CA GLN A 32 -15.64 8.75 -4.69
C GLN A 32 -16.11 7.56 -3.82
N ASN A 33 -15.37 6.44 -3.76
CA ASN A 33 -15.71 5.35 -2.84
C ASN A 33 -14.59 4.30 -2.61
N THR A 34 -13.32 4.64 -2.81
CA THR A 34 -12.22 3.66 -2.72
C THR A 34 -11.51 3.72 -1.37
N VAL A 35 -11.19 2.53 -0.84
CA VAL A 35 -10.43 2.31 0.39
C VAL A 35 -9.22 3.25 0.40
N ARG A 36 -9.00 3.96 1.52
CA ARG A 36 -7.83 4.84 1.68
C ARG A 36 -6.58 3.99 1.48
N SER A 37 -5.88 4.17 0.36
CA SER A 37 -4.56 3.60 0.16
C SER A 37 -3.52 4.50 0.84
N PHE A 38 -2.52 3.92 1.48
CA PHE A 38 -1.39 4.68 2.01
C PHE A 38 -0.06 4.10 1.54
N ALA A 39 0.99 4.93 1.56
CA ALA A 39 2.35 4.51 1.27
C ALA A 39 3.14 4.41 2.58
N PRO A 40 3.49 3.20 3.06
CA PRO A 40 4.35 3.03 4.23
C PRO A 40 5.71 3.66 4.01
N ARG A 41 6.32 4.14 5.10
CA ARG A 41 7.66 4.72 5.06
C ARG A 41 8.71 3.61 5.08
N PHE A 42 9.75 3.79 4.27
CA PHE A 42 10.86 2.86 4.16
C PHE A 42 12.19 3.59 4.09
N ASP A 43 13.18 3.05 4.78
CA ASP A 43 14.58 3.33 4.57
C ASP A 43 15.16 2.31 3.58
N VAL A 44 16.01 2.77 2.66
CA VAL A 44 16.67 1.91 1.67
C VAL A 44 18.16 2.16 1.71
N ARG A 45 18.96 1.10 1.88
CA ARG A 45 20.42 1.14 1.91
C ARG A 45 20.98 0.18 0.87
N GLU A 46 21.99 0.62 0.14
CA GLU A 46 22.72 -0.22 -0.82
C GLU A 46 24.06 -0.63 -0.21
N SER A 47 24.38 -1.93 -0.28
CA SER A 47 25.71 -2.47 -0.05
C SER A 47 26.30 -2.96 -1.36
N ASN A 48 27.51 -3.55 -1.32
CA ASN A 48 28.11 -4.14 -2.52
C ASN A 48 27.28 -5.30 -3.06
N ASP A 49 26.70 -6.11 -2.18
CA ASP A 49 26.10 -7.39 -2.53
C ASP A 49 24.57 -7.40 -2.48
N ALA A 50 23.94 -6.43 -1.81
CA ALA A 50 22.49 -6.42 -1.60
C ALA A 50 21.90 -5.01 -1.38
N TYR A 51 20.59 -4.89 -1.59
CA TYR A 51 19.76 -3.79 -1.12
C TYR A 51 19.07 -4.19 0.19
N HIS A 52 19.08 -3.31 1.18
CA HIS A 52 18.42 -3.49 2.48
C HIS A 52 17.28 -2.49 2.59
N LEU A 53 16.06 -2.96 2.81
CA LEU A 53 14.88 -2.12 2.98
C LEU A 53 14.30 -2.35 4.37
N ASP A 54 14.03 -1.28 5.11
CA ASP A 54 13.37 -1.33 6.41
C ASP A 54 12.14 -0.43 6.38
N GLY A 55 10.95 -0.99 6.57
CA GLY A 55 9.69 -0.24 6.48
C GLY A 55 8.79 -0.34 7.68
N GLU A 56 8.12 0.76 8.02
CA GLU A 56 7.18 0.83 9.14
C GLU A 56 5.80 0.27 8.74
N LEU A 57 5.45 -0.89 9.30
CA LEU A 57 4.18 -1.61 9.14
C LEU A 57 3.61 -2.04 10.51
N PRO A 58 3.24 -1.10 11.39
CA PRO A 58 2.79 -1.43 12.75
C PRO A 58 1.41 -2.08 12.77
N GLY A 59 1.29 -3.19 13.51
CA GLY A 59 0.02 -3.87 13.76
C GLY A 59 -0.56 -4.61 12.55
N ILE A 60 0.23 -4.82 11.49
CA ILE A 60 -0.16 -5.63 10.33
C ILE A 60 0.37 -7.05 10.55
N PRO A 61 -0.47 -8.09 10.49
CA PRO A 61 0.00 -9.46 10.60
C PRO A 61 0.73 -9.87 9.31
N GLN A 62 1.70 -10.79 9.42
CA GLN A 62 2.57 -11.17 8.31
C GLN A 62 1.79 -11.71 7.09
N ASN A 63 0.67 -12.40 7.32
CA ASN A 63 -0.20 -12.92 6.27
C ASN A 63 -1.00 -11.87 5.51
N ASN A 64 -0.99 -10.60 5.95
CA ASN A 64 -1.63 -9.48 5.26
C ASN A 64 -0.61 -8.61 4.50
N ILE A 65 0.59 -9.12 4.27
CA ILE A 65 1.66 -8.45 3.54
C ILE A 65 2.08 -9.34 2.37
N ASP A 66 1.93 -8.81 1.16
CA ASP A 66 2.35 -9.46 -0.07
C ASP A 66 3.57 -8.74 -0.63
N ILE A 67 4.60 -9.51 -1.00
CA ILE A 67 5.84 -8.99 -1.59
C ILE A 67 6.08 -9.72 -2.90
N GLU A 68 6.08 -8.97 -4.00
CA GLU A 68 6.11 -9.52 -5.35
C GLU A 68 7.11 -8.78 -6.23
N PHE A 69 7.72 -9.48 -7.18
CA PHE A 69 8.49 -8.85 -8.25
C PHE A 69 7.63 -8.73 -9.51
N THR A 70 7.50 -7.53 -10.07
CA THR A 70 6.82 -7.34 -11.36
C THR A 70 7.77 -7.56 -12.54
N ASP A 71 9.07 -7.35 -12.31
CA ASP A 71 10.14 -7.54 -13.29
C ASP A 71 11.48 -7.82 -12.55
N PRO A 72 12.60 -8.07 -13.26
CA PRO A 72 13.90 -8.40 -12.64
C PRO A 72 14.50 -7.34 -11.69
N GLN A 73 13.93 -6.14 -11.62
CA GLN A 73 14.44 -5.00 -10.86
C GLN A 73 13.38 -4.30 -10.00
N THR A 74 12.10 -4.61 -10.19
CA THR A 74 11.01 -3.93 -9.49
C THR A 74 10.34 -4.84 -8.46
N LEU A 75 10.44 -4.43 -7.19
CA LEU A 75 9.79 -5.04 -6.05
C LEU A 75 8.57 -4.23 -5.64
N VAL A 76 7.45 -4.89 -5.41
CA VAL A 76 6.21 -4.28 -4.93
C VAL A 76 5.82 -4.92 -3.60
N ILE A 77 5.54 -4.09 -2.61
CA ILE A 77 5.06 -4.47 -1.29
C ILE A 77 3.61 -3.97 -1.18
N LYS A 78 2.68 -4.87 -0.89
CA LYS A 78 1.25 -4.59 -0.76
C LYS A 78 0.71 -5.15 0.53
N GLY A 79 -0.44 -4.68 0.94
CA GLY A 79 -1.17 -5.28 2.04
C GLY A 79 -2.31 -4.43 2.54
N ARG A 80 -2.81 -4.77 3.72
CA ARG A 80 -3.92 -4.06 4.36
C ARG A 80 -3.72 -3.92 5.86
N ALA A 81 -3.81 -2.68 6.34
CA ALA A 81 -3.82 -2.35 7.76
C ALA A 81 -5.26 -2.19 8.25
N GLU A 82 -5.65 -3.01 9.23
CA GLU A 82 -6.99 -2.98 9.81
C GLU A 82 -6.98 -2.38 11.23
N ARG A 83 -8.15 -1.91 11.66
CA ARG A 83 -8.38 -1.49 13.04
C ARG A 83 -9.07 -2.61 13.76
N GLU A 84 -8.33 -3.35 14.57
CA GLU A 84 -8.92 -4.29 15.52
C GLU A 84 -9.08 -3.60 16.87
N TYR A 85 -10.31 -3.57 17.39
CA TYR A 85 -10.61 -3.09 18.73
C TYR A 85 -11.24 -4.23 19.52
N GLN A 86 -10.71 -4.54 20.71
CA GLN A 86 -11.44 -5.32 21.69
C GLN A 86 -12.49 -4.41 22.33
N SER A 87 -13.75 -4.62 21.99
CA SER A 87 -14.88 -3.96 22.64
C SER A 87 -15.03 -4.53 24.05
N ALA A 88 -14.44 -3.88 25.06
CA ALA A 88 -14.78 -4.15 26.44
C ALA A 88 -16.14 -3.50 26.75
N ASN A 89 -17.12 -4.34 27.12
CA ASN A 89 -18.47 -4.03 27.62
C ASN A 89 -19.52 -3.67 26.55
N ALA A 90 -20.19 -4.71 26.03
CA ALA A 90 -21.51 -4.62 25.45
C ALA A 90 -22.51 -5.33 26.36
N ASP A 91 -22.77 -4.76 27.54
CA ASP A 91 -23.92 -5.16 28.34
C ASP A 91 -24.64 -3.94 28.92
N GLN A 92 -25.93 -3.91 28.62
CA GLN A 92 -27.01 -3.14 29.28
C GLN A 92 -27.07 -1.63 29.03
N GLN A 93 -27.87 -1.25 28.03
CA GLN A 93 -29.08 -0.45 28.28
C GLN A 93 -29.99 -0.49 27.05
N ALA A 94 -30.85 -1.51 27.03
CA ALA A 94 -32.15 -1.39 26.40
C ALA A 94 -33.05 -0.54 27.32
N ARG A 95 -33.90 0.27 26.68
CA ARG A 95 -35.09 0.98 27.20
C ARG A 95 -34.96 2.50 27.14
N VAL A 96 -35.55 3.09 26.09
CA VAL A 96 -36.70 4.00 26.19
C VAL A 96 -37.49 3.86 24.88
N GLU A 97 -38.73 3.35 24.99
CA GLU A 97 -39.78 3.42 23.97
C GLU A 97 -40.32 4.85 23.89
N THR A 98 -41.20 5.10 22.90
CA THR A 98 -42.11 6.27 22.80
C THR A 98 -41.46 7.43 22.01
N GLU A 99 -41.92 7.89 20.84
CA GLU A 99 -43.26 7.96 20.25
C GLU A 99 -43.12 8.30 18.74
N SER A 100 -43.96 7.70 17.89
CA SER A 100 -44.16 8.10 16.48
C SER A 100 -44.89 9.46 16.40
N PRO A 101 -44.69 10.23 15.33
CA PRO A 101 -45.83 10.37 14.41
C PRO A 101 -45.44 10.33 12.92
N THR A 102 -46.26 9.61 12.15
CA THR A 102 -46.52 9.74 10.70
C THR A 102 -47.83 10.52 10.51
N PRO A 103 -48.33 10.82 9.29
CA PRO A 103 -47.73 10.97 7.96
C PRO A 103 -48.14 12.29 7.26
N ASP A 104 -47.51 12.68 6.15
CA ASP A 104 -48.19 13.46 5.11
C ASP A 104 -47.82 12.92 3.72
N GLU A 105 -48.86 12.70 2.93
CA GLU A 105 -48.91 11.89 1.71
C GLU A 105 -48.47 12.62 0.42
N GLU A 106 -47.82 11.83 -0.44
CA GLU A 106 -48.00 11.67 -1.89
C GLU A 106 -47.79 12.84 -2.89
N SER A 107 -46.82 12.64 -3.79
CA SER A 107 -47.05 12.69 -5.25
C SER A 107 -45.99 11.85 -6.03
N GLU A 108 -46.51 10.94 -6.84
CA GLU A 108 -45.95 10.06 -7.90
C GLU A 108 -45.10 10.84 -8.96
N VAL A 109 -44.12 10.32 -9.74
CA VAL A 109 -44.15 9.24 -10.76
C VAL A 109 -42.71 8.81 -11.20
N THR A 110 -42.43 7.51 -11.03
CA THR A 110 -41.83 6.48 -11.94
C THR A 110 -40.80 6.80 -13.04
N LYS A 111 -39.61 6.15 -12.99
CA LYS A 111 -39.07 5.29 -14.09
C LYS A 111 -37.92 4.36 -13.65
N VAL A 112 -37.94 3.18 -14.27
CA VAL A 112 -37.37 1.87 -13.93
C VAL A 112 -35.95 1.65 -14.51
N SER A 113 -35.07 0.95 -13.77
CA SER A 113 -34.37 -0.28 -14.20
C SER A 113 -32.99 -0.47 -13.52
N GLY A 114 -32.77 -1.63 -12.87
CA GLY A 114 -31.42 -2.17 -12.63
C GLY A 114 -31.08 -2.62 -11.21
N GLU A 115 -31.57 -3.80 -10.82
CA GLU A 115 -31.01 -4.72 -9.82
C GLU A 115 -30.72 -4.27 -8.37
N LYS A 116 -31.76 -4.53 -7.58
CA LYS A 116 -31.81 -4.79 -6.15
C LYS A 116 -30.71 -5.76 -5.66
N ARG A 117 -29.66 -5.22 -5.03
CA ARG A 117 -29.06 -5.86 -3.84
C ARG A 117 -29.37 -5.00 -2.62
N VAL A 118 -30.34 -5.50 -1.86
CA VAL A 118 -30.72 -5.02 -0.53
C VAL A 118 -29.47 -5.04 0.34
N SER A 119 -28.80 -3.90 0.49
CA SER A 119 -27.86 -3.69 1.57
C SER A 119 -28.67 -3.56 2.84
N THR A 120 -28.86 -4.68 3.52
CA THR A 120 -29.28 -4.72 4.92
C THR A 120 -28.30 -3.84 5.70
N THR A 121 -28.71 -2.60 5.98
CA THR A 121 -27.99 -1.65 6.81
C THR A 121 -27.99 -2.20 8.23
N LYS A 122 -27.06 -3.12 8.51
CA LYS A 122 -26.67 -3.43 9.87
C LYS A 122 -26.03 -2.16 10.40
N THR A 123 -26.80 -1.42 11.20
CA THR A 123 -26.33 -0.33 12.04
C THR A 123 -25.33 -0.92 13.04
N SER A 124 -24.12 -1.15 12.55
CA SER A 124 -22.97 -1.49 13.36
C SER A 124 -22.71 -0.28 14.23
N ASN A 125 -22.60 -0.52 15.53
CA ASN A 125 -22.24 0.47 16.54
C ASN A 125 -20.80 0.95 16.25
N LYS A 126 -20.65 1.87 15.29
CA LYS A 126 -19.35 2.41 14.89
C LYS A 126 -18.90 3.41 15.97
N PRO A 127 -17.67 3.28 16.51
CA PRO A 127 -17.19 4.21 17.52
C PRO A 127 -17.11 5.63 16.93
N ARG A 128 -17.45 6.63 17.75
CA ARG A 128 -17.24 8.05 17.41
C ARG A 128 -15.77 8.39 17.62
N TYR A 129 -15.06 8.66 16.53
CA TYR A 129 -13.67 9.10 16.59
C TYR A 129 -13.60 10.57 16.99
N TRP A 130 -12.85 10.85 18.05
CA TRP A 130 -12.43 12.22 18.38
C TRP A 130 -11.25 12.65 17.49
N VAL A 131 -10.31 11.72 17.24
CA VAL A 131 -9.14 11.90 16.38
C VAL A 131 -8.86 10.60 15.61
N SER A 132 -8.35 10.70 14.38
CA SER A 132 -8.01 9.57 13.52
C SER A 132 -6.74 9.87 12.70
N GLU A 133 -5.57 9.63 13.30
CA GLU A 133 -4.27 9.89 12.67
C GLU A 133 -3.64 8.64 12.02
N ARG A 134 -3.92 7.46 12.55
CA ARG A 134 -3.35 6.20 12.07
C ARG A 134 -3.74 5.94 10.61
N SER A 135 -2.74 5.67 9.78
CA SER A 135 -2.89 5.11 8.43
C SER A 135 -3.54 3.73 8.52
N VAL A 136 -4.68 3.57 7.85
CA VAL A 136 -5.46 2.32 7.81
C VAL A 136 -6.09 2.18 6.43
N GLY A 137 -6.31 0.93 6.02
CA GLY A 137 -6.73 0.60 4.67
C GLY A 137 -5.65 -0.16 3.91
N GLU A 138 -5.80 -0.22 2.60
CA GLU A 138 -4.83 -0.86 1.71
C GLU A 138 -3.53 -0.04 1.67
N PHE A 139 -2.42 -0.70 1.39
CA PHE A 139 -1.18 0.00 1.14
C PHE A 139 -0.40 -0.65 0.00
N GLN A 140 0.42 0.18 -0.65
CA GLN A 140 1.34 -0.27 -1.67
C GLN A 140 2.60 0.60 -1.65
N ARG A 141 3.76 -0.03 -1.85
CA ARG A 141 5.03 0.64 -2.10
C ARG A 141 5.82 -0.11 -3.15
N THR A 142 6.39 0.61 -4.10
CA THR A 142 7.18 0.03 -5.19
C THR A 142 8.61 0.54 -5.13
N PHE A 143 9.57 -0.37 -5.28
CA PHE A 143 11.00 -0.09 -5.35
C PHE A 143 11.58 -0.61 -6.66
N ASN A 144 12.38 0.22 -7.32
CA ASN A 144 13.10 -0.16 -8.53
C ASN A 144 14.60 -0.12 -8.23
N PHE A 145 15.27 -1.23 -8.49
CA PHE A 145 16.69 -1.38 -8.22
C PHE A 145 17.54 -1.03 -9.45
N PRO A 146 18.62 -0.25 -9.28
CA PRO A 146 19.52 0.12 -10.38
C PRO A 146 20.14 -1.08 -11.12
N THR A 147 20.31 -2.20 -10.42
CA THR A 147 20.85 -3.45 -10.98
C THR A 147 19.85 -4.59 -10.81
N ARG A 148 19.99 -5.62 -11.65
CA ARG A 148 19.18 -6.85 -11.51
C ARG A 148 19.43 -7.47 -10.14
N VAL A 149 18.37 -7.99 -9.54
CA VAL A 149 18.43 -8.67 -8.25
C VAL A 149 18.24 -10.18 -8.41
N ASN A 150 18.76 -10.94 -7.45
CA ASN A 150 18.47 -12.36 -7.32
C ASN A 150 17.17 -12.51 -6.51
N GLN A 151 16.10 -12.88 -7.20
CA GLN A 151 14.75 -12.97 -6.63
C GLN A 151 14.56 -14.21 -5.75
N ASP A 152 15.32 -15.27 -6.02
CA ASP A 152 15.17 -16.56 -5.34
C ASP A 152 15.72 -16.52 -3.90
N ASP A 153 16.70 -15.65 -3.65
CA ASP A 153 17.40 -15.53 -2.36
C ASP A 153 16.95 -14.31 -1.53
N VAL A 154 15.79 -13.73 -1.84
CA VAL A 154 15.23 -12.61 -1.08
C VAL A 154 14.75 -13.08 0.28
N LYS A 155 15.08 -12.33 1.33
CA LYS A 155 14.68 -12.62 2.71
C LYS A 155 13.84 -11.48 3.27
N ALA A 156 12.76 -11.84 3.94
CA ALA A 156 11.86 -10.91 4.61
C ALA A 156 11.70 -11.30 6.09
N ASN A 157 11.62 -10.30 6.97
CA ASN A 157 11.29 -10.49 8.38
C ASN A 157 10.44 -9.31 8.87
N LEU A 158 9.38 -9.59 9.61
CA LEU A 158 8.55 -8.57 10.26
C LEU A 158 8.71 -8.71 11.78
N ASN A 159 9.34 -7.72 12.41
CA ASN A 159 9.58 -7.69 13.85
C ASN A 159 9.20 -6.32 14.41
N ASN A 160 8.41 -6.28 15.47
CA ASN A 160 7.99 -5.06 16.17
C ASN A 160 7.39 -3.99 15.24
N GLY A 161 6.67 -4.43 14.20
CA GLY A 161 6.07 -3.52 13.21
C GLY A 161 7.05 -2.96 12.19
N ILE A 162 8.28 -3.49 12.10
CA ILE A 162 9.26 -3.14 11.06
C ILE A 162 9.45 -4.34 10.13
N LEU A 163 9.20 -4.12 8.83
CA LEU A 163 9.48 -5.07 7.77
C LEU A 163 10.90 -4.85 7.25
N SER A 164 11.80 -5.79 7.54
CA SER A 164 13.16 -5.81 7.03
C SER A 164 13.29 -6.77 5.85
N LEU A 165 13.83 -6.28 4.74
CA LEU A 165 14.06 -7.03 3.51
C LEU A 165 15.54 -6.98 3.13
N VAL A 166 16.07 -8.14 2.75
CA VAL A 166 17.38 -8.26 2.12
C VAL A 166 17.18 -8.76 0.70
N VAL A 167 17.55 -7.93 -0.27
CA VAL A 167 17.39 -8.20 -1.70
C VAL A 167 18.78 -8.31 -2.33
N PRO A 168 19.31 -9.53 -2.53
CA PRO A 168 20.65 -9.70 -3.09
C PRO A 168 20.75 -9.23 -4.54
N LYS A 169 21.89 -8.67 -4.94
CA LYS A 169 22.17 -8.34 -6.34
C LYS A 169 22.40 -9.60 -7.14
N ALA A 170 21.95 -9.62 -8.39
CA ALA A 170 22.22 -10.73 -9.29
C ALA A 170 23.68 -10.73 -9.72
N ALA A 171 24.22 -11.91 -10.02
CA ALA A 171 25.55 -12.03 -10.61
C ALA A 171 25.62 -11.28 -11.95
N PRO A 172 26.76 -10.68 -12.29
CA PRO A 172 26.95 -10.01 -13.58
C PRO A 172 26.66 -10.97 -14.73
N PRO A 173 25.98 -10.51 -15.80
CA PRO A 173 25.69 -11.38 -16.94
C PRO A 173 26.99 -11.85 -17.59
N THR A 174 27.17 -13.15 -17.73
CA THR A 174 28.29 -13.71 -18.49
C THR A 174 28.08 -13.40 -19.97
N SER A 175 28.99 -12.64 -20.58
CA SER A 175 28.94 -12.31 -22.01
C SER A 175 29.03 -13.59 -22.85
N LYS A 176 28.05 -13.82 -23.74
CA LYS A 176 28.09 -14.91 -24.73
C LYS A 176 28.46 -14.35 -26.10
N LYS A 177 29.52 -14.89 -26.72
CA LYS A 177 29.87 -14.57 -28.11
C LYS A 177 28.91 -15.32 -29.04
N ILE A 178 28.24 -14.59 -29.93
CA ILE A 178 27.37 -15.18 -30.95
C ILE A 178 28.17 -15.29 -32.24
N THR A 179 28.21 -16.49 -32.83
CA THR A 179 28.81 -16.73 -34.14
C THR A 179 27.71 -16.68 -35.20
N ILE A 180 27.93 -15.93 -36.27
CA ILE A 180 27.01 -15.82 -37.42
C ILE A 180 27.12 -17.10 -38.26
N GLN A 181 25.99 -17.66 -38.72
CA GLN A 181 25.91 -18.80 -39.64
C GLN A 181 25.46 -18.35 -41.03
#